data_AF-A0A420DRA0-F1
#
_entry.id   AF-A0A420DRA0-F1
#
_cell.length_a   1.000
_cell.length_b   1.000
_cell.length_c   1.000
_cell.angle_alpha   90.00
_cell.angle_beta   90.00
_cell.angle_gamma   90.00
#
_symmetry.space_group_name_H-M   'P 1'
#
loop_
_entity.id
_entity.type
_entity.pdbx_description
1 polymer ?
#
loop_
_entity_poly.entity_id
_entity_poly.type
_entity_poly.pdbx_seq_one_letter_code
_entity_poly.pdbx_strand_id
1 'polypeptide(L)'
;MTQLPPHTAKKLGLVIDLDTCVGCHACVISCKGWNTENYGAPLSDQNPYGADPSGTFLNRVHSYEIQPPKLGDGPAPDAQLVHFPKSCLHCEDAPCVTVCPTGASYKRVEDGIVLVNESDCIGCGLCAWACPYGARELDQAEGVMKKCTLCVDRIYNKNLPEVDREPACVRTCPSNARHFGDFADPDSNVSKLVAERGGMDLMPEQGTKPVNKYLPPRPKDQLARQDEQIDVLAPFLAPVATETKGFLSWLDKTLEKL
;
A
#
# COMPACT_ATOMS: atom_id res chain seq x y z
N MET A 1 -0.02 -25.97 -16.62
CA MET A 1 0.30 -25.21 -15.41
C MET A 1 1.55 -24.39 -15.69
N THR A 2 1.50 -23.08 -15.49
CA THR A 2 2.64 -22.18 -15.74
C THR A 2 3.69 -22.32 -14.64
N GLN A 3 4.92 -21.91 -14.96
CA GLN A 3 6.03 -21.91 -14.01
C GLN A 3 6.43 -20.48 -13.65
N LEU A 4 6.97 -20.32 -12.45
CA LEU A 4 7.60 -19.07 -12.04
C LEU A 4 9.01 -19.01 -12.63
N PRO A 5 9.50 -17.80 -12.96
CA PRO A 5 10.89 -17.65 -13.37
C PRO A 5 11.82 -18.00 -12.20
N PRO A 6 13.00 -18.60 -12.47
CA PRO A 6 13.94 -18.97 -11.41
C PRO A 6 14.59 -17.76 -10.73
N HIS A 7 14.61 -16.61 -11.40
CA HIS A 7 15.20 -15.37 -10.92
C HIS A 7 14.51 -14.16 -11.56
N THR A 8 14.50 -13.01 -10.88
CA THR A 8 14.07 -11.73 -11.43
C THR A 8 15.13 -10.65 -11.28
N ALA A 9 15.32 -9.80 -12.29
CA ALA A 9 16.38 -8.80 -12.29
C ALA A 9 16.13 -7.68 -11.26
N LYS A 10 14.87 -7.26 -11.10
CA LYS A 10 14.42 -6.39 -10.02
C LYS A 10 13.33 -7.09 -9.19
N LYS A 11 13.05 -6.53 -8.02
CA LYS A 11 11.97 -6.95 -7.12
C LYS A 11 11.13 -5.73 -6.75
N LEU A 12 10.34 -5.25 -7.70
CA LEU A 12 9.49 -4.09 -7.49
C LEU A 12 8.32 -4.42 -6.57
N GLY A 13 8.09 -3.56 -5.58
CA GLY A 13 7.00 -3.73 -4.63
C GLY A 13 6.65 -2.48 -3.85
N LEU A 14 5.70 -2.63 -2.95
CA LEU A 14 5.22 -1.57 -2.06
C LEU A 14 5.68 -1.78 -0.62
N VAL A 15 5.97 -0.69 0.07
CA VAL A 15 5.96 -0.63 1.54
C VAL A 15 4.69 0.09 1.96
N ILE A 16 3.93 -0.48 2.90
CA ILE A 16 2.68 0.09 3.40
C ILE A 16 2.84 0.35 4.89
N ASP A 17 2.91 1.63 5.27
CA ASP A 17 3.02 2.06 6.67
C ASP A 17 1.64 2.09 7.33
N LEU A 18 1.40 1.15 8.24
CA LEU A 18 0.14 1.07 8.99
C LEU A 18 0.04 2.12 10.10
N ASP A 19 1.17 2.76 10.46
CA ASP A 19 1.22 3.84 11.45
C ASP A 19 0.65 5.15 10.91
N THR A 20 0.96 5.47 9.66
CA THR A 20 0.57 6.74 9.02
C THR A 20 -0.67 6.60 8.13
N CYS A 21 -1.17 5.38 7.91
CA CYS A 21 -2.39 5.19 7.14
C CYS A 21 -3.61 5.68 7.93
N VAL A 22 -4.26 6.74 7.44
CA VAL A 22 -5.46 7.33 8.06
C VAL A 22 -6.78 6.84 7.46
N GLY A 23 -6.75 5.79 6.62
CA GLY A 23 -7.97 5.22 6.06
C GLY A 23 -8.74 6.14 5.09
N CYS A 24 -8.09 7.12 4.46
CA CYS A 24 -8.78 8.10 3.59
C CYS A 24 -9.33 7.55 2.26
N HIS A 25 -9.05 6.29 1.91
CA HIS A 25 -9.44 5.63 0.65
C HIS A 25 -8.95 6.30 -0.66
N ALA A 26 -8.16 7.38 -0.61
CA ALA A 26 -7.64 8.05 -1.80
C ALA A 26 -6.82 7.09 -2.70
N CYS A 27 -6.06 6.18 -2.07
CA CYS A 27 -5.31 5.15 -2.78
C CYS A 27 -6.20 4.12 -3.52
N VAL A 28 -7.46 3.95 -3.10
CA VAL A 28 -8.43 3.06 -3.75
C VAL A 28 -9.00 3.71 -4.99
N ILE A 29 -9.49 4.94 -4.85
CA ILE A 29 -10.12 5.68 -5.95
C ILE A 29 -9.11 6.01 -7.04
N SER A 30 -7.91 6.46 -6.68
CA SER A 30 -6.84 6.76 -7.65
C SER A 30 -6.38 5.50 -8.39
N CYS A 31 -6.27 4.37 -7.70
CA CYS A 31 -5.95 3.09 -8.35
C CYS A 31 -7.03 2.70 -9.36
N LYS A 32 -8.30 2.87 -9.00
CA LYS A 32 -9.41 2.56 -9.91
C LYS A 32 -9.40 3.48 -11.12
N GLY A 33 -9.38 4.80 -10.93
CA GLY A 33 -9.37 5.77 -12.04
C GLY A 33 -8.24 5.51 -13.04
N TRP A 34 -7.01 5.38 -12.55
CA TRP A 34 -5.86 5.13 -13.42
C TRP A 34 -5.98 3.82 -14.22
N ASN A 35 -6.38 2.72 -13.56
CA ASN A 35 -6.42 1.41 -14.21
C ASN A 35 -7.68 1.19 -15.06
N THR A 36 -8.72 2.00 -14.89
CA THR A 36 -9.89 2.02 -15.78
C THR A 36 -9.56 2.67 -17.12
N GLU A 37 -8.62 3.61 -17.16
CA GLU A 37 -8.38 4.47 -18.34
C GLU A 37 -7.22 4.03 -19.23
N ASN A 38 -6.31 3.15 -18.78
CA ASN A 38 -4.98 3.04 -19.41
C ASN A 38 -4.53 1.62 -19.85
N TYR A 39 -4.31 0.70 -18.91
CA TYR A 39 -3.50 -0.51 -19.18
C TYR A 39 -4.26 -1.76 -19.66
N GLY A 40 -5.54 -1.89 -19.33
CA GLY A 40 -6.31 -3.10 -19.59
C GLY A 40 -7.78 -2.80 -19.77
N ALA A 41 -8.60 -3.86 -19.82
CA ALA A 41 -10.04 -3.68 -19.88
C ALA A 41 -10.51 -2.89 -18.63
N PRO A 42 -11.50 -2.00 -18.77
CA PRO A 42 -11.97 -1.14 -17.70
C PRO A 42 -12.29 -1.94 -16.43
N LEU A 43 -12.09 -1.32 -15.26
CA LEU A 43 -12.58 -1.87 -14.01
C LEU A 43 -14.08 -1.55 -13.92
N SER A 44 -14.92 -2.54 -14.13
CA SER A 44 -16.36 -2.34 -14.25
C SER A 44 -17.03 -2.08 -12.90
N ASP A 45 -18.11 -1.30 -12.98
CA ASP A 45 -19.08 -1.14 -11.90
C ASP A 45 -20.42 -1.73 -12.34
N GLN A 46 -21.01 -2.54 -11.48
CA GLN A 46 -22.32 -3.11 -11.65
C GLN A 46 -23.30 -2.37 -10.77
N ASN A 47 -24.33 -1.81 -11.39
CA ASN A 47 -25.41 -1.10 -10.70
C ASN A 47 -24.91 -0.02 -9.70
N PRO A 48 -23.98 0.89 -10.10
CA PRO A 48 -23.30 1.80 -9.16
C PRO A 48 -24.25 2.76 -8.40
N TYR A 49 -25.46 2.98 -8.92
CA TYR A 49 -26.47 3.85 -8.33
C TYR A 49 -27.70 3.08 -7.81
N GLY A 50 -27.66 1.75 -7.81
CA GLY A 50 -28.76 0.91 -7.33
C GLY A 50 -28.58 0.44 -5.89
N ALA A 51 -29.44 -0.49 -5.47
CA ALA A 51 -29.49 -0.99 -4.11
C ALA A 51 -28.34 -1.93 -3.72
N ASP A 52 -27.63 -2.49 -4.70
CA ASP A 52 -26.51 -3.41 -4.51
C ASP A 52 -25.37 -3.06 -5.49
N PRO A 53 -24.64 -1.95 -5.24
CA PRO A 53 -23.53 -1.56 -6.08
C PRO A 53 -22.36 -2.51 -5.85
N SER A 54 -21.81 -3.04 -6.93
CA SER A 54 -20.57 -3.81 -6.89
C SER A 54 -19.62 -3.34 -7.99
N GLY A 55 -18.35 -3.67 -7.85
CA GLY A 55 -17.36 -3.27 -8.83
C GLY A 55 -16.00 -3.86 -8.54
N THR A 56 -15.13 -3.78 -9.54
CA THR A 56 -13.79 -4.33 -9.48
C THR A 56 -12.83 -3.31 -8.86
N PHE A 57 -12.13 -3.71 -7.79
CA PHE A 57 -11.13 -2.85 -7.14
C PHE A 57 -9.82 -3.61 -6.94
N LEU A 58 -8.72 -3.03 -7.39
CA LEU A 58 -7.39 -3.64 -7.32
C LEU A 58 -6.74 -3.52 -5.94
N ASN A 59 -7.29 -2.68 -5.07
CA ASN A 59 -6.92 -2.54 -3.67
C ASN A 59 -8.14 -2.11 -2.84
N ARG A 60 -8.12 -2.44 -1.55
CA ARG A 60 -9.11 -2.00 -0.55
C ARG A 60 -8.40 -1.54 0.71
N VAL A 61 -9.08 -0.74 1.53
CA VAL A 61 -8.62 -0.42 2.89
C VAL A 61 -9.63 -1.02 3.85
N HIS A 62 -9.15 -1.92 4.71
CA HIS A 62 -9.93 -2.49 5.79
C HIS A 62 -9.56 -1.79 7.09
N SER A 63 -10.53 -1.55 7.97
CA SER A 63 -10.29 -0.90 9.25
C SER A 63 -10.56 -1.90 10.36
N TYR A 64 -9.64 -2.01 11.31
CA TYR A 64 -9.73 -2.93 12.43
C TYR A 64 -9.50 -2.17 13.72
N GLU A 65 -10.39 -2.35 14.69
CA GLU A 65 -10.12 -2.03 16.07
C GLU A 65 -9.31 -3.16 16.68
N ILE A 66 -8.13 -2.85 17.20
CA ILE A 66 -7.24 -3.83 17.82
C ILE A 66 -6.88 -3.40 19.23
N GLN A 67 -6.81 -4.37 20.13
CA GLN A 67 -6.22 -4.23 21.45
C GLN A 67 -4.79 -4.75 21.37
N PRO A 68 -3.75 -3.89 21.38
CA PRO A 68 -2.38 -4.38 21.23
C PRO A 68 -1.99 -5.25 22.42
N PRO A 69 -1.13 -6.26 22.23
CA PRO A 69 -0.67 -7.11 23.31
C PRO A 69 0.12 -6.29 24.33
N LYS A 70 -0.04 -6.62 25.61
CA LYS A 70 0.74 -6.04 26.70
C LYS A 70 2.21 -6.48 26.54
N LEU A 71 3.12 -5.53 26.38
CA LEU A 71 4.55 -5.77 26.37
C LEU A 71 5.15 -5.26 27.70
N GLY A 72 5.69 -6.19 28.50
CA GLY A 72 6.28 -5.88 29.81
C GLY A 72 5.27 -5.64 30.94
N ASP A 73 5.74 -5.03 32.03
CA ASP A 73 4.98 -4.92 33.28
C ASP A 73 4.06 -3.69 33.35
N GLY A 74 4.25 -2.69 32.48
CA GLY A 74 3.46 -1.45 32.42
C GLY A 74 1.97 -1.66 32.12
N PRO A 75 1.12 -0.61 32.12
CA PRO A 75 -0.29 -0.76 31.80
C PRO A 75 -0.50 -1.34 30.39
N ALA A 76 -1.61 -2.04 30.18
CA ALA A 76 -1.99 -2.49 28.84
C ALA A 76 -2.14 -1.25 27.92
N PRO A 77 -1.70 -1.35 26.65
CA PRO A 77 -1.85 -0.25 25.70
C PRO A 77 -3.34 0.02 25.44
N ASP A 78 -3.67 1.20 24.95
CA ASP A 78 -5.06 1.49 24.56
C ASP A 78 -5.43 0.77 23.27
N ALA A 79 -6.73 0.53 23.10
CA ALA A 79 -7.26 0.10 21.82
C ALA A 79 -6.92 1.12 20.73
N GLN A 80 -6.57 0.63 19.54
CA GLN A 80 -6.23 1.45 18.39
C GLN A 80 -7.00 1.03 17.15
N LEU A 81 -7.34 2.01 16.32
CA LEU A 81 -7.86 1.78 14.98
C LEU A 81 -6.68 1.66 14.01
N VAL A 82 -6.57 0.52 13.33
CA VAL A 82 -5.57 0.28 12.29
C VAL A 82 -6.27 0.20 10.94
N HIS A 83 -5.85 1.07 10.03
CA HIS A 83 -6.24 1.00 8.63
C HIS A 83 -5.24 0.14 7.88
N PHE A 84 -5.75 -0.89 7.22
CA PHE A 84 -5.00 -1.94 6.55
C PHE A 84 -5.28 -1.90 5.03
N PRO A 85 -4.48 -1.15 4.26
CA PRO A 85 -4.57 -1.18 2.81
C PRO A 85 -4.07 -2.53 2.27
N LYS A 86 -4.95 -3.25 1.59
CA LYS A 86 -4.70 -4.56 1.01
C LYS A 86 -4.76 -4.49 -0.51
N SER A 87 -3.69 -4.93 -1.17
CA SER A 87 -3.58 -5.07 -2.62
C SER A 87 -2.85 -6.38 -2.97
N CYS A 88 -2.67 -6.68 -4.25
CA CYS A 88 -1.77 -7.77 -4.64
C CYS A 88 -0.35 -7.51 -4.07
N LEU A 89 0.29 -8.56 -3.56
CA LEU A 89 1.61 -8.49 -2.94
C LEU A 89 2.76 -8.89 -3.87
N HIS A 90 2.44 -9.24 -5.13
CA HIS A 90 3.40 -9.63 -6.18
C HIS A 90 4.42 -10.66 -5.70
N CYS A 91 3.91 -11.69 -5.00
CA CYS A 91 4.68 -12.68 -4.26
C CYS A 91 5.83 -13.31 -5.07
N GLU A 92 6.93 -13.62 -4.39
CA GLU A 92 8.06 -14.31 -5.02
C GLU A 92 7.63 -15.71 -5.48
N ASP A 93 6.99 -16.44 -4.57
CA ASP A 93 6.29 -17.69 -4.81
C ASP A 93 4.79 -17.40 -4.97
N ALA A 94 4.37 -17.14 -6.21
CA ALA A 94 3.00 -16.75 -6.53
C ALA A 94 2.15 -17.96 -6.95
N PRO A 95 1.40 -18.61 -6.05
CA PRO A 95 0.58 -19.79 -6.39
C PRO A 95 -0.48 -19.46 -7.44
N CYS A 96 -0.98 -18.22 -7.43
CA CYS A 96 -1.93 -17.72 -8.42
C CYS A 96 -1.41 -17.73 -9.87
N VAL A 97 -0.08 -17.75 -10.07
CA VAL A 97 0.54 -17.98 -11.39
C VAL A 97 0.42 -19.44 -11.74
N THR A 98 0.99 -20.33 -10.91
CA THR A 98 1.19 -21.75 -11.25
C THR A 98 -0.11 -22.53 -11.47
N VAL A 99 -1.20 -22.13 -10.80
CA VAL A 99 -2.54 -22.74 -10.99
C VAL A 99 -3.25 -22.30 -12.28
N CYS A 100 -2.74 -21.32 -13.02
CA CYS A 100 -3.42 -20.80 -14.20
C CYS A 100 -3.35 -21.83 -15.35
N PRO A 101 -4.51 -22.30 -15.86
CA PRO A 101 -4.52 -23.35 -16.88
C PRO A 101 -4.15 -22.83 -18.27
N THR A 102 -4.46 -21.56 -18.57
CA THR A 102 -4.27 -20.98 -19.91
C THR A 102 -2.93 -20.31 -20.14
N GLY A 103 -2.19 -20.01 -19.07
CA GLY A 103 -1.00 -19.17 -19.17
C GLY A 103 -1.23 -17.69 -18.84
N ALA A 104 -2.48 -17.27 -18.67
CA ALA A 104 -2.83 -15.87 -18.48
C ALA A 104 -2.14 -15.21 -17.28
N SER A 105 -1.99 -15.91 -16.15
CA SER A 105 -1.22 -15.38 -15.01
C SER A 105 0.26 -15.72 -15.15
N TYR A 106 1.10 -14.71 -15.09
CA TYR A 106 2.56 -14.84 -15.24
C TYR A 106 3.30 -13.86 -14.31
N LYS A 107 4.59 -14.10 -14.10
CA LYS A 107 5.51 -13.20 -13.39
C LYS A 107 6.59 -12.73 -14.35
N ARG A 108 6.80 -11.42 -14.41
CA ARG A 108 7.81 -10.78 -15.26
C ARG A 108 9.21 -11.04 -14.73
N VAL A 109 10.14 -11.35 -15.62
CA VAL A 109 11.54 -11.69 -15.27
C VAL A 109 12.33 -10.42 -14.97
N GLU A 110 12.03 -9.34 -15.67
CA GLU A 110 12.72 -8.07 -15.58
C GLU A 110 12.47 -7.33 -14.25
N ASP A 111 11.28 -7.47 -13.68
CA ASP A 111 10.85 -6.63 -12.54
C ASP A 111 10.10 -7.35 -11.41
N GLY A 112 9.79 -8.63 -11.59
CA GLY A 112 9.09 -9.44 -10.60
C GLY A 112 7.60 -9.15 -10.48
N ILE A 113 7.04 -8.26 -11.32
CA ILE A 113 5.62 -7.93 -11.27
C ILE A 113 4.81 -9.13 -11.78
N VAL A 114 4.00 -9.70 -10.89
CA VAL A 114 2.96 -10.66 -11.28
C VAL A 114 1.87 -9.93 -12.07
N LEU A 115 1.43 -10.45 -13.22
CA LEU A 115 0.42 -9.88 -14.12
C LEU A 115 -0.61 -10.92 -14.58
N VAL A 116 -1.64 -10.44 -15.26
CA VAL A 116 -2.63 -11.24 -16.00
C VAL A 116 -2.65 -10.74 -17.43
N ASN A 117 -2.47 -11.64 -18.39
CA ASN A 117 -2.83 -11.39 -19.78
C ASN A 117 -4.34 -11.60 -19.92
N GLU A 118 -5.06 -10.51 -20.16
CA GLU A 118 -6.51 -10.52 -20.19
C GLU A 118 -7.05 -11.25 -21.42
N SER A 119 -6.34 -11.20 -22.55
CA SER A 119 -6.73 -11.92 -23.78
C SER A 119 -6.68 -13.44 -23.64
N ASP A 120 -5.82 -13.96 -22.75
CA ASP A 120 -5.70 -15.39 -22.49
C ASP A 120 -6.55 -15.84 -21.28
N CYS A 121 -7.14 -14.89 -20.57
CA CYS A 121 -7.87 -15.15 -19.34
C CYS A 121 -9.30 -15.63 -19.64
N ILE A 122 -9.66 -16.81 -19.12
CA ILE A 122 -10.99 -17.40 -19.31
C ILE A 122 -11.91 -17.24 -18.08
N GLY A 123 -11.59 -16.36 -17.14
CA GLY A 123 -12.44 -16.07 -15.98
C GLY A 123 -12.63 -17.22 -14.98
N CYS A 124 -11.87 -18.32 -15.06
CA CYS A 124 -12.11 -19.53 -14.27
C CYS A 124 -11.97 -19.41 -12.73
N GLY A 125 -11.46 -18.30 -12.21
CA GLY A 125 -11.37 -18.06 -10.75
C GLY A 125 -10.30 -18.84 -9.97
N LEU A 126 -9.62 -19.83 -10.57
CA LEU A 126 -8.60 -20.65 -9.87
C LEU A 126 -7.49 -19.80 -9.22
N CYS A 127 -7.06 -18.74 -9.90
CA CYS A 127 -6.03 -17.84 -9.36
C CYS A 127 -6.52 -17.01 -8.17
N ALA A 128 -7.82 -16.72 -8.05
CA ALA A 128 -8.39 -16.10 -6.87
C ALA A 128 -8.48 -17.09 -5.70
N TRP A 129 -8.91 -18.32 -5.98
CA TRP A 129 -8.96 -19.39 -4.97
C TRP A 129 -7.57 -19.70 -4.40
N ALA A 130 -6.53 -19.71 -5.25
CA ALA A 130 -5.15 -19.94 -4.83
C ALA A 130 -4.48 -18.73 -4.14
N CYS A 131 -5.08 -17.54 -4.19
CA CYS A 131 -4.48 -16.34 -3.60
C CYS A 131 -4.90 -16.24 -2.13
N PRO A 132 -3.99 -16.45 -1.14
CA PRO A 132 -4.36 -16.40 0.27
C PRO A 132 -4.76 -14.98 0.72
N TYR A 133 -4.44 -13.98 -0.10
CA TYR A 133 -4.73 -12.58 0.17
C TYR A 133 -6.06 -12.11 -0.45
N GLY A 134 -6.78 -12.95 -1.21
CA GLY A 134 -7.99 -12.50 -1.90
C GLY A 134 -7.78 -11.26 -2.77
N ALA A 135 -6.58 -11.13 -3.35
CA ALA A 135 -6.15 -9.94 -4.09
C ALA A 135 -6.47 -9.99 -5.59
N ARG A 136 -7.26 -10.98 -6.00
CA ARG A 136 -7.70 -11.17 -7.39
C ARG A 136 -9.22 -11.20 -7.44
N GLU A 137 -9.77 -10.45 -8.35
CA GLU A 137 -11.22 -10.27 -8.51
C GLU A 137 -11.63 -10.60 -9.93
N LEU A 138 -12.80 -11.21 -10.11
CA LEU A 138 -13.37 -11.37 -11.43
C LEU A 138 -14.06 -10.06 -11.79
N ASP A 139 -13.67 -9.45 -12.91
CA ASP A 139 -14.48 -8.41 -13.50
C ASP A 139 -15.67 -9.07 -14.21
N GLN A 140 -16.88 -8.79 -13.74
CA GLN A 140 -18.07 -9.49 -14.23
C GLN A 140 -18.48 -9.05 -15.64
N ALA A 141 -18.19 -7.82 -16.03
CA ALA A 141 -18.50 -7.33 -17.37
C ALA A 141 -17.52 -7.90 -18.39
N GLU A 142 -16.23 -7.90 -18.05
CA GLU A 142 -15.16 -8.33 -18.97
C GLU A 142 -14.94 -9.85 -18.93
N GLY A 143 -15.39 -10.54 -17.88
CA GLY A 143 -15.22 -11.99 -17.72
C GLY A 143 -13.77 -12.42 -17.45
N VAL A 144 -12.90 -11.50 -17.02
CA VAL A 144 -11.47 -11.75 -16.79
C VAL A 144 -11.05 -11.41 -15.36
N MET A 145 -10.01 -12.11 -14.89
CA MET A 145 -9.46 -11.88 -13.55
C MET A 145 -8.59 -10.62 -13.53
N LYS A 146 -8.91 -9.69 -12.63
CA LYS A 146 -8.19 -8.44 -12.38
C LYS A 146 -7.45 -8.49 -11.04
N LYS A 147 -6.39 -7.70 -10.93
CA LYS A 147 -5.61 -7.50 -9.70
C LYS A 147 -4.68 -6.29 -9.86
N CYS A 148 -4.14 -5.78 -8.75
CA CYS A 148 -3.11 -4.74 -8.80
C CYS A 148 -1.98 -5.12 -9.76
N THR A 149 -1.61 -4.18 -10.63
CA THR A 149 -0.59 -4.33 -11.67
C THR A 149 0.73 -3.65 -11.29
N LEU A 150 0.85 -3.13 -10.07
CA LEU A 150 1.85 -2.14 -9.66
C LEU A 150 1.90 -0.90 -10.60
N CYS A 151 0.78 -0.63 -11.30
CA CYS A 151 0.72 0.41 -12.33
C CYS A 151 1.89 0.31 -13.30
N VAL A 152 2.16 -0.91 -13.79
CA VAL A 152 3.29 -1.22 -14.69
C VAL A 152 3.33 -0.28 -15.91
N ASP A 153 2.16 0.15 -16.38
CA ASP A 153 1.98 1.13 -17.43
C ASP A 153 2.37 2.55 -17.03
N ARG A 154 2.23 2.92 -15.75
CA ARG A 154 2.57 4.23 -15.20
C ARG A 154 4.07 4.36 -14.92
N ILE A 155 4.66 3.36 -14.26
CA ILE A 155 6.05 3.39 -13.79
C ILE A 155 7.07 3.45 -14.94
N TYR A 156 6.68 2.98 -16.13
CA TYR A 156 7.52 3.03 -17.34
C TYR A 156 7.06 4.09 -18.36
N ASN A 157 6.02 4.88 -18.04
CA ASN A 157 5.48 5.86 -18.97
C ASN A 157 6.40 7.06 -19.14
N LYS A 158 7.10 7.13 -20.28
CA LYS A 158 8.00 8.24 -20.62
C LYS A 158 7.28 9.57 -20.87
N ASN A 159 5.97 9.54 -21.10
CA ASN A 159 5.16 10.76 -21.26
C ASN A 159 4.84 11.43 -19.92
N LEU A 160 5.09 10.76 -18.79
CA LEU A 160 4.98 11.36 -17.46
C LEU A 160 6.32 11.94 -17.01
N PRO A 161 6.32 13.04 -16.24
CA PRO A 161 7.48 13.48 -15.48
C PRO A 161 8.03 12.33 -14.62
N GLU A 162 9.36 12.26 -14.46
CA GLU A 162 9.99 11.16 -13.71
C GLU A 162 9.48 11.06 -12.27
N VAL A 163 9.24 12.19 -11.61
CA VAL A 163 8.65 12.26 -10.27
C VAL A 163 7.25 11.63 -10.19
N ASP A 164 6.53 11.56 -11.31
CA ASP A 164 5.20 10.96 -11.38
C ASP A 164 5.25 9.48 -11.85
N ARG A 165 6.41 8.90 -12.13
CA ARG A 165 6.55 7.50 -12.60
C ARG A 165 6.58 6.49 -11.45
N GLU A 166 5.54 6.52 -10.65
CA GLU A 166 5.31 5.59 -9.52
C GLU A 166 3.89 5.00 -9.59
N PRO A 167 3.46 4.10 -8.71
CA PRO A 167 2.08 3.65 -8.69
C PRO A 167 1.10 4.77 -8.30
N ALA A 168 -0.08 4.83 -8.92
CA ALA A 168 -1.08 5.86 -8.66
C ALA A 168 -1.50 5.93 -7.18
N CYS A 169 -1.57 4.76 -6.53
CA CYS A 169 -1.90 4.65 -5.11
C CYS A 169 -0.82 5.22 -4.17
N VAL A 170 0.44 5.28 -4.62
CA VAL A 170 1.57 5.88 -3.89
C VAL A 170 1.54 7.39 -4.08
N ARG A 171 1.49 7.86 -5.33
CA ARG A 171 1.48 9.28 -5.69
C ARG A 171 0.36 10.07 -5.02
N THR A 172 -0.83 9.46 -4.88
CA THR A 172 -2.02 10.10 -4.30
C THR A 172 -2.03 10.06 -2.77
N CYS A 173 -1.20 9.27 -2.10
CA CYS A 173 -1.33 9.06 -0.66
C CYS A 173 -0.98 10.34 0.14
N PRO A 174 -1.97 11.01 0.78
CA PRO A 174 -1.71 12.30 1.43
C PRO A 174 -0.88 12.18 2.70
N SER A 175 -0.95 11.02 3.38
CA SER A 175 -0.18 10.75 4.59
C SER A 175 1.15 10.04 4.34
N ASN A 176 1.51 9.84 3.06
CA ASN A 176 2.72 9.13 2.65
C ASN A 176 2.84 7.73 3.30
N ALA A 177 1.71 7.02 3.41
CA ALA A 177 1.62 5.67 3.99
C ALA A 177 1.96 4.55 2.99
N ARG A 178 2.22 4.87 1.73
CA ARG A 178 2.61 3.92 0.69
C ARG A 178 3.90 4.40 0.07
N HIS A 179 4.83 3.50 -0.14
CA HIS A 179 6.10 3.75 -0.83
C HIS A 179 6.31 2.67 -1.89
N PHE A 180 7.03 3.01 -2.95
CA PHE A 180 7.36 2.10 -4.04
C PHE A 180 8.86 2.13 -4.31
N GLY A 181 9.40 0.99 -4.69
CA GLY A 181 10.81 0.85 -5.02
C GLY A 181 11.22 -0.59 -5.31
N ASP A 182 12.53 -0.80 -5.45
CA ASP A 182 13.14 -2.08 -5.76
C ASP A 182 13.75 -2.72 -4.51
N PHE A 183 13.24 -3.88 -4.10
CA PHE A 183 13.77 -4.66 -2.98
C PHE A 183 15.01 -5.48 -3.34
N ALA A 184 15.40 -5.56 -4.62
CA ALA A 184 16.67 -6.14 -5.01
C ALA A 184 17.84 -5.19 -4.73
N ASP A 185 17.57 -3.89 -4.65
CA ASP A 185 18.54 -2.86 -4.30
C ASP A 185 18.49 -2.58 -2.78
N PRO A 186 19.53 -2.93 -2.00
CA PRO A 186 19.57 -2.65 -0.56
C PRO A 186 19.63 -1.16 -0.24
N ASP A 187 20.04 -0.31 -1.20
CA ASP A 187 20.14 1.13 -1.04
C ASP A 187 18.86 1.88 -1.41
N SER A 188 17.85 1.19 -1.92
CA SER A 188 16.57 1.80 -2.27
C SER A 188 15.84 2.36 -1.04
N ASN A 189 14.97 3.34 -1.26
CA ASN A 189 14.12 3.93 -0.23
C ASN A 189 13.30 2.87 0.52
N VAL A 190 12.74 1.89 -0.20
CA VAL A 190 11.91 0.83 0.39
C VAL A 190 12.72 -0.18 1.20
N SER A 191 13.92 -0.53 0.75
CA SER A 191 14.80 -1.46 1.46
C SER A 191 15.29 -0.86 2.78
N LYS A 192 15.74 0.41 2.75
CA LYS A 192 16.16 1.16 3.95
C LYS A 192 15.00 1.31 4.92
N LEU A 193 13.84 1.75 4.44
CA LEU A 193 12.66 1.96 5.27
C LEU A 193 12.20 0.67 5.97
N VAL A 194 12.19 -0.47 5.26
CA VAL A 194 11.82 -1.77 5.84
C VAL A 194 12.83 -2.23 6.89
N ALA A 195 14.13 -2.05 6.63
CA ALA A 195 15.18 -2.39 7.60
C ALA A 195 15.08 -1.55 8.87
N GLU A 196 14.85 -0.24 8.74
CA GLU A 196 14.77 0.71 9.85
C GLU A 196 13.49 0.56 10.69
N ARG A 197 12.33 0.34 10.04
CA ARG A 197 11.02 0.28 10.71
C ARG A 197 10.57 -1.13 11.07
N GLY A 198 11.39 -2.15 10.82
CA GLY A 198 11.06 -3.55 11.10
C GLY A 198 9.90 -4.05 10.23
N GLY A 199 9.98 -3.83 8.92
CA GLY A 199 8.94 -4.25 7.99
C GLY A 199 8.71 -5.76 7.98
N MET A 200 7.46 -6.15 7.80
CA MET A 200 6.98 -7.53 7.96
C MET A 200 6.27 -8.05 6.71
N ASP A 201 6.35 -9.36 6.55
CA ASP A 201 5.59 -10.10 5.54
C ASP A 201 4.17 -10.34 6.04
N LEU A 202 3.20 -10.22 5.13
CA LEU A 202 1.83 -10.58 5.45
C LEU A 202 1.64 -12.09 5.35
N MET A 203 1.21 -12.70 6.46
CA MET A 203 0.93 -14.14 6.56
C MET A 203 2.12 -15.00 6.09
N PRO A 204 3.30 -14.90 6.74
CA PRO A 204 4.50 -15.64 6.36
C PRO A 204 4.29 -17.16 6.36
N GLU A 205 3.35 -17.68 7.16
CA GLU A 205 2.96 -19.09 7.21
C GLU A 205 2.43 -19.64 5.87
N GLN A 206 2.01 -18.76 4.95
CA GLN A 206 1.55 -19.16 3.61
C GLN A 206 2.69 -19.49 2.64
N GLY A 207 3.94 -19.20 3.00
CA GLY A 207 5.12 -19.54 2.19
C GLY A 207 5.27 -18.78 0.86
N THR A 208 4.35 -17.87 0.53
CA THR A 208 4.32 -17.15 -0.76
C THR A 208 5.47 -16.14 -0.93
N LYS A 209 6.12 -15.75 0.17
CA LYS A 209 7.20 -14.73 0.21
C LYS A 209 6.76 -13.42 -0.47
N PRO A 210 5.80 -12.67 0.11
CA PRO A 210 5.35 -11.38 -0.42
C PRO A 210 6.52 -10.43 -0.71
N VAL A 211 6.49 -9.77 -1.86
CA VAL A 211 7.46 -8.71 -2.16
C VAL A 211 7.05 -7.43 -1.42
N ASN A 212 5.76 -7.09 -1.44
CA ASN A 212 5.25 -5.98 -0.66
C ASN A 212 5.41 -6.24 0.85
N LYS A 213 5.79 -5.21 1.61
CA LYS A 213 5.99 -5.25 3.06
C LYS A 213 5.04 -4.30 3.77
N TYR A 214 4.70 -4.64 5.01
CA TYR A 214 3.96 -3.75 5.90
C TYR A 214 4.89 -3.23 6.99
N LEU A 215 4.72 -1.97 7.41
CA LEU A 215 5.35 -1.46 8.63
C LEU A 215 4.31 -1.49 9.75
N PRO A 216 4.66 -1.96 10.95
CA PRO A 216 3.73 -1.99 12.07
C PRO A 216 3.40 -0.57 12.56
N PRO A 217 2.21 -0.36 13.14
CA PRO A 217 1.93 0.85 13.92
C PRO A 217 3.00 1.03 15.00
N ARG A 218 3.49 2.25 15.20
CA ARG A 218 4.37 2.54 16.32
C ARG A 218 3.55 2.50 17.61
N PRO A 219 4.15 2.10 18.74
CA PRO A 219 3.57 2.43 20.03
C PRO A 219 3.36 3.95 20.03
N LYS A 220 2.10 4.39 20.14
CA LYS A 220 1.84 5.81 20.34
C LYS A 220 2.60 6.21 21.59
N ASP A 221 3.35 7.31 21.50
CA ASP A 221 4.02 7.87 22.66
C ASP A 221 2.98 7.89 23.78
N GLN A 222 3.27 7.19 24.88
CA GLN A 222 2.53 7.41 26.09
C GLN A 222 2.87 8.86 26.46
N LEU A 223 2.07 9.83 25.99
CA LEU A 223 1.96 11.13 26.66
C LEU A 223 1.84 10.75 28.11
N ALA A 224 2.91 11.01 28.86
CA ALA A 224 3.23 10.25 30.05
C ALA A 224 1.98 10.18 30.93
N ARG A 225 1.41 8.99 31.09
CA ARG A 225 0.39 8.72 32.12
C ARG A 225 0.98 8.82 33.53
N GLN A 226 2.13 9.47 33.67
CA GLN A 226 2.74 9.84 34.93
C GLN A 226 2.21 11.22 35.30
N ASP A 227 1.03 11.27 35.90
CA ASP A 227 0.54 12.38 36.73
C ASP A 227 0.50 13.81 36.14
N GLU A 228 0.95 14.04 34.92
CA GLU A 228 0.77 15.28 34.19
C GLU A 228 -0.62 15.25 33.57
N GLN A 229 -1.57 15.82 34.33
CA GLN A 229 -2.84 16.27 33.80
C GLN A 229 -2.58 16.90 32.43
N ILE A 230 -3.33 16.48 31.41
CA ILE A 230 -3.51 17.30 30.22
C ILE A 230 -3.82 18.68 30.75
N ASP A 231 -2.90 19.63 30.59
CA ASP A 231 -3.11 20.99 31.07
C ASP A 231 -4.26 21.55 30.25
N VAL A 232 -5.47 21.44 30.79
CA VAL A 232 -6.70 21.92 30.16
C VAL A 232 -6.63 23.44 29.97
N LEU A 233 -5.68 24.10 30.65
CA LEU A 233 -5.34 25.49 30.51
C LEU A 233 -4.19 25.77 29.54
N ALA A 234 -3.57 24.76 28.91
CA ALA A 234 -2.58 24.95 27.85
C ALA A 234 -3.05 25.90 26.73
N PRO A 235 -4.32 25.87 26.28
CA PRO A 235 -4.84 26.85 25.32
C PRO A 235 -4.98 28.27 25.89
N PHE A 236 -4.99 28.41 27.21
CA PHE A 236 -5.09 29.68 27.94
C PHE A 236 -3.73 30.17 28.48
N LEU A 237 -2.64 29.44 28.23
CA LEU A 237 -1.30 29.90 28.58
C LEU A 237 -0.98 31.15 27.77
N ALA A 238 -0.50 32.18 28.45
CA ALA A 238 -0.02 33.40 27.79
C ALA A 238 1.15 33.02 26.87
N PRO A 239 1.14 33.46 25.58
CA PRO A 239 2.26 33.22 24.68
C PRO A 239 3.56 33.69 25.32
N VAL A 240 4.52 32.79 25.48
CA VAL A 240 5.83 33.10 26.08
C VAL A 240 6.64 34.05 25.17
N ALA A 241 6.31 34.06 23.87
CA ALA A 241 6.80 35.04 22.91
C ALA A 241 5.74 35.29 21.83
N THR A 242 5.41 36.56 21.59
CA THR A 242 4.55 37.00 20.47
C THR A 242 5.35 37.30 19.20
N GLU A 243 6.68 37.34 19.30
CA GLU A 243 7.60 37.59 18.19
C GLU A 243 8.82 36.69 18.30
N THR A 244 9.20 36.05 17.18
CA THR A 244 10.46 35.30 17.08
C THR A 244 11.63 36.29 17.14
N LYS A 245 12.64 35.99 17.98
CA LYS A 245 13.84 36.84 18.15
C LYS A 245 15.11 36.09 17.74
N GLY A 246 16.15 36.85 17.41
CA GLY A 246 17.49 36.32 17.11
C GLY A 246 17.50 35.43 15.87
N PHE A 247 18.18 34.28 15.97
CA PHE A 247 18.35 33.34 14.86
C PHE A 247 17.03 32.86 14.27
N LEU A 248 16.02 32.60 15.12
CA LEU A 248 14.71 32.15 14.66
C LEU A 248 14.00 33.25 13.85
N SER A 249 14.11 34.52 14.26
CA SER A 249 13.58 35.65 13.48
C SER A 249 14.26 35.80 12.11
N TRP A 250 15.58 35.61 12.08
CA TRP A 250 16.35 35.68 10.85
C TRP A 250 16.00 34.52 9.91
N LEU A 251 15.87 33.30 10.44
CA LEU A 251 15.49 32.12 9.68
C LEU A 251 14.09 32.27 9.07
N ASP A 252 13.12 32.70 9.88
CA ASP A 252 11.75 32.92 9.45
C ASP A 252 11.68 33.93 8.29
N LYS A 253 12.35 35.09 8.45
CA LYS A 253 12.49 36.12 7.39
C LYS A 253 13.25 35.64 6.15
N THR A 254 14.08 34.63 6.28
CA THR A 254 14.86 34.07 5.16
C THR A 254 14.02 33.06 4.39
N LEU A 255 13.24 32.23 5.10
CA LEU A 255 12.31 31.28 4.51
C LEU A 255 11.11 31.96 3.85
N GLU A 256 10.60 33.07 4.40
CA GLU A 256 9.54 33.88 3.76
C GLU A 256 9.96 34.49 2.41
N LYS A 257 11.26 34.58 2.13
CA LYS A 257 11.80 35.15 0.89
C LYS A 257 12.10 34.11 -0.19
N LEU A 258 11.93 32.82 0.12
CA LEU A 258 12.07 31.70 -0.83
C LEU A 258 10.71 31.35 -1.42
#